data_AF-A0A0F9MZK7-F1
#
_entry.id   AF-A0A0F9MZK7-F1
#
_cell.length_a   1.000
_cell.length_b   1.000
_cell.length_c   1.000
_cell.angle_alpha   90.00
_cell.angle_beta   90.00
_cell.angle_gamma   90.00
#
_symmetry.space_group_name_H-M   'P 1'
#
loop_
_entity.id
_entity.type
_entity.pdbx_description
1 polymer ?
#
loop_
_entity_poly.entity_id
_entity_poly.type
_entity_poly.pdbx_seq_one_letter_code
_entity_poly.pdbx_strand_id
1 'polypeptide(L)'
;MAKKKTSRTKVKVSNSERVGFAISDEVYKRARRTIGMRNEQIAAYGSEVSLVAAMNRMHPKSNPEARVKAVEVPEQPRVEDNMPDKIEFESKMEARSMANRTHFDEQNLQAELRKINRQYDTHDPVRIVTDKSFKPINGKDKKGRSEKQLITKYTVYYK
;
A
#
# COMPACT_ATOMS: atom_id res chain seq x y z
N MET A 1 -33.84 -33.57 -18.82
CA MET A 1 -32.75 -32.56 -18.78
C MET A 1 -31.92 -32.78 -17.51
N ALA A 2 -30.73 -33.36 -17.63
CA ALA A 2 -29.85 -33.60 -16.48
C ALA A 2 -29.23 -32.28 -16.02
N LYS A 3 -29.53 -31.84 -14.79
CA LYS A 3 -28.90 -30.66 -14.17
C LYS A 3 -27.39 -30.93 -14.09
N LYS A 4 -26.60 -30.18 -14.87
CA LYS A 4 -25.12 -30.20 -14.82
C LYS A 4 -24.71 -29.98 -13.37
N LYS A 5 -24.13 -30.98 -12.70
CA LYS A 5 -23.51 -30.81 -11.38
C LYS A 5 -22.32 -29.89 -11.58
N THR A 6 -22.51 -28.58 -11.34
CA THR A 6 -21.41 -27.62 -11.26
C THR A 6 -20.51 -28.05 -10.12
N SER A 7 -19.33 -28.59 -10.43
CA SER A 7 -18.33 -28.88 -9.43
C SER A 7 -18.04 -27.57 -8.69
N ARG A 8 -18.31 -27.53 -7.38
CA ARG A 8 -17.96 -26.37 -6.55
C ARG A 8 -16.46 -26.15 -6.67
N THR A 9 -16.07 -25.15 -7.45
CA THR A 9 -14.67 -24.71 -7.53
C THR A 9 -14.25 -24.28 -6.14
N LYS A 10 -13.23 -24.95 -5.61
CA LYS A 10 -12.67 -24.59 -4.31
C LYS A 10 -11.45 -23.69 -4.51
N VAL A 11 -11.44 -22.56 -3.83
CA VAL A 11 -10.34 -21.60 -3.78
C VAL A 11 -9.50 -21.92 -2.56
N LYS A 12 -8.18 -22.05 -2.74
CA LYS A 12 -7.22 -22.15 -1.64
C LYS A 12 -6.84 -20.74 -1.19
N VAL A 13 -7.04 -20.43 0.09
CA VAL A 13 -6.69 -19.12 0.66
C VAL A 13 -5.63 -19.31 1.73
N SER A 14 -4.36 -19.05 1.39
CA SER A 14 -3.21 -19.16 2.29
C SER A 14 -2.86 -17.83 2.94
N ASN A 15 -2.31 -17.89 4.16
CA ASN A 15 -1.61 -16.79 4.81
C ASN A 15 -0.15 -17.21 5.06
N SER A 16 0.76 -16.27 5.31
CA SER A 16 2.20 -16.49 5.53
C SER A 16 2.52 -17.46 6.68
N GLU A 17 1.60 -17.66 7.62
CA GLU A 17 1.82 -18.48 8.83
C GLU A 17 0.93 -19.76 8.92
N ARG A 18 -0.09 -19.93 8.07
CA ARG A 18 -1.00 -21.09 8.13
C ARG A 18 -1.35 -21.66 6.75
N VAL A 19 -1.38 -22.99 6.66
CA VAL A 19 -1.89 -23.71 5.48
C VAL A 19 -3.35 -23.30 5.27
N GLY A 20 -3.59 -22.63 4.15
CA GLY A 20 -4.92 -22.25 3.73
C GLY A 20 -5.83 -23.45 3.53
N PHE A 21 -7.05 -23.40 4.06
CA PHE A 21 -8.06 -24.40 3.77
C PHE A 21 -8.76 -24.08 2.44
N ALA A 22 -9.29 -25.12 1.79
CA ALA A 22 -10.02 -24.97 0.54
C ALA A 22 -11.46 -24.55 0.85
N ILE A 23 -11.89 -23.38 0.36
CA ILE A 23 -13.25 -22.85 0.51
C ILE A 23 -13.97 -22.82 -0.81
N SER A 24 -15.30 -22.91 -0.83
CA SER A 24 -16.05 -22.71 -2.07
C SER A 24 -15.90 -21.27 -2.59
N ASP A 25 -15.86 -21.12 -3.91
CA ASP A 25 -15.80 -19.82 -4.59
C ASP A 25 -16.96 -18.89 -4.20
N GLU A 26 -18.15 -19.45 -3.96
CA GLU A 26 -19.32 -18.70 -3.48
C GLU A 26 -19.06 -18.07 -2.10
N VAL A 27 -18.51 -18.84 -1.17
CA VAL A 27 -18.18 -18.36 0.18
C VAL A 27 -17.05 -17.34 0.13
N TYR A 28 -16.01 -17.58 -0.69
CA TYR A 28 -14.93 -16.62 -0.89
C TYR A 28 -15.42 -15.27 -1.43
N LYS A 29 -16.24 -15.30 -2.49
CA LYS A 29 -16.83 -14.09 -3.08
C LYS A 29 -17.70 -13.34 -2.08
N ARG A 30 -18.52 -14.05 -1.30
CA ARG A 30 -19.37 -13.42 -0.27
C ARG A 30 -18.51 -12.82 0.87
N ALA A 31 -17.43 -13.47 1.28
CA ALA A 31 -16.51 -12.94 2.30
C ALA A 31 -15.83 -11.65 1.83
N ARG A 32 -15.32 -11.63 0.60
CA ARG A 32 -14.63 -10.47 0.00
C ARG A 32 -15.58 -9.32 -0.37
N ARG A 33 -16.68 -9.61 -1.07
CA ARG A 33 -17.56 -8.59 -1.67
C ARG A 33 -18.66 -8.10 -0.74
N THR A 34 -19.21 -8.96 0.11
CA THR A 34 -20.36 -8.61 0.96
C THR A 34 -19.92 -8.18 2.36
N ILE A 35 -18.93 -8.86 2.93
CA ILE A 35 -18.44 -8.58 4.29
C ILE A 35 -17.17 -7.71 4.28
N GLY A 36 -16.42 -7.66 3.17
CA GLY A 36 -15.22 -6.84 3.03
C GLY A 36 -13.94 -7.47 3.62
N MET A 37 -13.92 -8.79 3.82
CA MET A 37 -12.80 -9.48 4.47
C MET A 37 -11.58 -9.60 3.54
N ARG A 38 -10.38 -9.41 4.08
CA ARG A 38 -9.09 -9.64 3.40
C ARG A 38 -8.73 -11.14 3.42
N ASN A 39 -7.87 -11.58 2.52
CA ASN A 39 -7.45 -13.00 2.41
C ASN A 39 -6.84 -13.55 3.71
N GLU A 40 -6.05 -12.74 4.40
CA GLU A 40 -5.43 -13.08 5.70
C GLU A 40 -6.49 -13.36 6.77
N GLN A 41 -7.53 -12.52 6.82
CA GLN A 41 -8.66 -12.69 7.75
C GLN A 41 -9.45 -13.96 7.41
N ILE A 42 -9.68 -14.25 6.13
CA ILE A 42 -10.37 -15.46 5.66
C ILE A 42 -9.58 -16.72 6.05
N ALA A 43 -8.26 -16.71 5.86
CA ALA A 43 -7.38 -17.83 6.21
C ALA A 43 -7.31 -18.11 7.73
N ALA A 44 -7.56 -17.10 8.58
CA ALA A 44 -7.49 -17.24 10.04
C ALA A 44 -8.58 -18.17 10.63
N TYR A 45 -9.73 -18.32 9.96
CA TYR A 45 -10.87 -19.09 10.49
C TYR A 45 -10.68 -20.61 10.45
N GLY A 46 -9.70 -21.12 9.69
CA GLY A 46 -9.32 -22.53 9.67
C GLY A 46 -10.35 -23.51 9.05
N SER A 47 -11.60 -23.12 8.83
CA SER A 47 -12.63 -23.97 8.20
C SER A 47 -13.72 -23.14 7.49
N GLU A 48 -14.40 -23.74 6.52
CA GLU A 48 -15.47 -23.07 5.77
C GLU A 48 -16.70 -22.82 6.65
N VAL A 49 -16.97 -23.73 7.59
CA VAL A 49 -18.11 -23.65 8.52
C VAL A 49 -17.92 -22.48 9.49
N SER A 50 -16.73 -22.34 10.08
CA SER A 50 -16.41 -21.22 10.99
C SER A 50 -16.43 -19.87 10.27
N LEU A 51 -15.96 -19.82 9.03
CA LEU A 51 -16.03 -18.63 8.18
C LEU A 51 -17.49 -18.25 7.87
N VAL A 52 -18.32 -19.20 7.46
CA VAL A 52 -19.75 -18.94 7.15
C VAL A 52 -20.52 -18.49 8.41
N ALA A 53 -20.25 -19.11 9.56
CA ALA A 53 -20.86 -18.70 10.83
C ALA A 53 -20.46 -17.26 11.21
N ALA A 54 -19.19 -16.90 11.04
CA ALA A 54 -18.70 -15.55 11.28
C ALA A 54 -19.31 -14.53 10.30
N MET A 55 -19.35 -14.86 9.01
CA MET A 55 -19.97 -14.01 7.99
C MET A 55 -21.46 -13.78 8.24
N ASN A 56 -22.19 -14.80 8.70
CA ASN A 56 -23.61 -14.63 9.03
C ASN A 56 -23.83 -13.74 10.25
N ARG A 57 -22.90 -13.71 11.22
CA ARG A 57 -22.95 -12.78 12.38
C ARG A 57 -22.62 -11.34 12.00
N MET A 58 -21.70 -11.16 11.05
CA MET A 58 -21.25 -9.85 10.55
C MET A 58 -22.16 -9.27 9.46
N HIS A 59 -23.08 -10.08 8.91
CA HIS A 59 -23.93 -9.64 7.82
C HIS A 59 -25.04 -8.70 8.35
N PRO A 60 -25.18 -7.48 7.78
CA PRO A 60 -26.08 -6.46 8.31
C PRO A 60 -27.58 -6.81 8.24
N LYS A 61 -27.98 -7.77 7.40
CA LYS A 61 -29.37 -8.29 7.39
C LYS A 61 -29.68 -9.28 8.52
N SER A 62 -28.67 -9.89 9.12
CA SER A 62 -28.83 -10.98 10.09
C SER A 62 -28.57 -10.53 11.54
N ASN A 63 -27.97 -9.36 11.72
CA ASN A 63 -27.70 -8.79 13.03
C ASN A 63 -27.89 -7.26 13.00
N PRO A 64 -29.11 -6.76 13.24
CA PRO A 64 -29.41 -5.33 13.24
C PRO A 64 -28.70 -4.55 14.37
N GLU A 65 -28.24 -5.23 15.42
CA GLU A 65 -27.46 -4.62 16.52
C GLU A 65 -25.99 -4.39 16.14
N ALA A 66 -25.43 -5.12 15.17
CA ALA A 66 -24.09 -4.85 14.64
C ALA A 66 -24.00 -3.52 13.86
N ARG A 67 -25.14 -2.87 13.58
CA ARG A 67 -25.17 -1.49 13.08
C ARG A 67 -24.83 -0.45 14.15
N VAL A 68 -24.93 -0.79 15.43
CA VAL A 68 -24.85 0.17 16.54
C VAL A 68 -23.70 -0.16 17.48
N LYS A 69 -22.50 -0.30 16.92
CA LYS A 69 -21.29 0.28 17.50
C LYS A 69 -20.45 0.77 16.33
N ALA A 70 -20.95 1.84 15.69
CA ALA A 70 -20.02 2.85 15.19
C ALA A 70 -19.19 3.24 16.42
N VAL A 71 -18.07 2.56 16.60
CA VAL A 71 -16.94 3.08 17.36
C VAL A 71 -16.83 4.50 16.84
N GLU A 72 -16.99 5.50 17.71
CA GLU A 72 -16.45 6.82 17.48
C GLU A 72 -14.95 6.59 17.26
N VAL A 73 -14.60 6.25 16.02
CA VAL A 73 -13.29 6.45 15.49
C VAL A 73 -13.11 7.94 15.75
N PRO A 74 -12.15 8.36 16.60
CA PRO A 74 -11.89 9.78 16.76
C PRO A 74 -11.82 10.32 15.35
N GLU A 75 -12.67 11.31 15.03
CA GLU A 75 -12.73 11.92 13.71
C GLU A 75 -11.28 12.07 13.28
N GLN A 76 -10.85 11.23 12.33
CA GLN A 76 -9.55 11.48 11.73
C GLN A 76 -9.70 12.90 11.24
N PRO A 77 -8.80 13.82 11.64
CA PRO A 77 -8.92 15.20 11.21
C PRO A 77 -9.15 15.11 9.72
N ARG A 78 -10.32 15.60 9.27
CA ARG A 78 -10.57 15.76 7.84
C ARG A 78 -9.48 16.72 7.44
N VAL A 79 -8.37 16.16 6.95
CA VAL A 79 -7.34 16.91 6.28
C VAL A 79 -8.13 17.53 5.15
N GLU A 80 -8.41 18.83 5.29
CA GLU A 80 -8.96 19.63 4.20
C GLU A 80 -8.23 19.19 2.94
N ASP A 81 -8.98 19.00 1.84
CA ASP A 81 -8.48 18.69 0.49
C ASP A 81 -7.57 19.82 -0.01
N ASN A 82 -6.45 20.03 0.67
CA ASN A 82 -5.30 20.79 0.25
C ASN A 82 -4.30 19.76 -0.28
N MET A 83 -4.75 18.88 -1.17
CA MET A 83 -3.83 18.05 -1.92
C MET A 83 -2.99 19.02 -2.76
N PRO A 84 -1.67 19.09 -2.54
CA PRO A 84 -0.84 19.96 -3.36
C PRO A 84 -0.78 19.37 -4.78
N ASP A 85 -1.15 20.16 -5.79
CA ASP A 85 -0.99 19.82 -7.20
C ASP A 85 0.45 19.38 -7.55
N LYS A 86 1.40 19.83 -6.73
CA LYS A 86 2.83 19.67 -6.93
C LYS A 86 3.58 19.56 -5.60
N ILE A 87 4.41 18.53 -5.48
CA ILE A 87 5.35 18.36 -4.37
C ILE A 87 6.78 18.29 -4.91
N GLU A 88 7.69 19.03 -4.29
CA GLU A 88 9.12 19.05 -4.64
C GLU A 88 9.97 18.54 -3.48
N PHE A 89 10.96 17.70 -3.77
CA PHE A 89 11.97 17.30 -2.80
C PHE A 89 13.31 17.00 -3.47
N GLU A 90 14.39 17.00 -2.69
CA GLU A 90 15.75 16.77 -3.19
C GLU A 90 16.35 15.52 -2.56
N SER A 91 16.98 14.68 -3.38
CA SER A 91 17.90 13.64 -2.93
C SER A 91 19.35 14.11 -3.12
N LYS A 92 20.18 13.93 -2.10
CA LYS A 92 21.59 14.33 -2.11
C LYS A 92 22.48 13.10 -2.00
N MET A 93 23.46 13.00 -2.88
CA MET A 93 24.47 11.94 -2.88
C MET A 93 25.86 12.53 -3.07
N GLU A 94 26.84 12.06 -2.31
CA GLU A 94 28.24 12.38 -2.57
C GLU A 94 28.71 11.75 -3.89
N ALA A 95 29.39 12.51 -4.74
CA ALA A 95 29.81 12.04 -6.07
C ALA A 95 30.78 10.85 -6.05
N ARG A 96 31.38 10.52 -4.90
CA ARG A 96 32.22 9.32 -4.75
C ARG A 96 31.42 8.02 -4.75
N SER A 97 30.11 8.09 -4.44
CA SER A 97 29.23 6.93 -4.32
C SER A 97 28.45 6.62 -5.60
N MET A 98 28.87 7.17 -6.76
CA MET A 98 28.15 7.07 -8.04
C MET A 98 28.01 5.64 -8.59
N ALA A 99 28.72 4.64 -8.04
CA ALA A 99 28.62 3.25 -8.49
C ALA A 99 27.20 2.66 -8.35
N ASN A 100 26.43 3.09 -7.34
CA ASN A 100 25.06 2.62 -7.07
C ASN A 100 24.01 3.72 -7.20
N ARG A 101 24.26 4.68 -8.09
CA ARG A 101 23.46 5.91 -8.20
C ARG A 101 21.97 5.66 -8.43
N THR A 102 21.63 4.94 -9.49
CA THR A 102 20.23 4.71 -9.90
C THR A 102 19.44 4.04 -8.78
N HIS A 103 20.07 3.08 -8.09
CA HIS A 103 19.44 2.35 -7.00
C HIS A 103 19.17 3.23 -5.77
N PHE A 104 20.11 4.10 -5.40
CA PHE A 104 19.92 5.03 -4.28
C PHE A 104 18.85 6.09 -4.59
N ASP A 105 18.88 6.66 -5.80
CA ASP A 105 17.90 7.63 -6.28
C ASP A 105 16.49 7.01 -6.24
N GLU A 106 16.35 5.76 -6.71
CA GLU A 106 15.09 5.00 -6.70
C GLU A 106 14.62 4.67 -5.28
N GLN A 107 15.51 4.22 -4.39
CA GLN A 107 15.16 3.94 -2.99
C GLN A 107 14.68 5.20 -2.25
N ASN A 108 15.36 6.33 -2.44
CA ASN A 108 14.96 7.61 -1.83
C ASN A 108 13.63 8.11 -2.40
N LEU A 109 13.45 8.06 -3.72
CA LEU A 109 12.19 8.39 -4.38
C LEU A 109 11.04 7.56 -3.80
N GLN A 110 11.22 6.24 -3.70
CA GLN A 110 10.20 5.34 -3.15
C GLN A 110 9.92 5.61 -1.67
N ALA A 111 10.94 5.92 -0.87
CA ALA A 111 10.77 6.25 0.54
C ALA A 111 9.97 7.55 0.73
N GLU A 112 10.28 8.59 -0.03
CA GLU A 112 9.55 9.87 0.01
C GLU A 112 8.13 9.75 -0.54
N LEU A 113 7.94 9.02 -1.64
CA LEU A 113 6.59 8.75 -2.16
C LEU A 113 5.73 8.02 -1.12
N ARG A 114 6.27 7.05 -0.37
CA ARG A 114 5.51 6.40 0.71
C ARG A 114 5.10 7.36 1.82
N LYS A 115 5.93 8.36 2.15
CA LYS A 115 5.60 9.37 3.16
C LYS A 115 4.48 10.29 2.65
N ILE A 116 4.65 10.79 1.43
CA ILE A 116 3.67 11.67 0.77
C ILE A 116 2.33 10.95 0.61
N ASN A 117 2.35 9.71 0.11
CA ASN A 117 1.17 8.87 -0.07
C ASN A 117 0.42 8.64 1.25
N ARG A 118 1.14 8.46 2.37
CA ARG A 118 0.51 8.36 3.70
C ARG A 118 -0.04 9.69 4.21
N GLN A 119 0.64 10.79 3.89
CA GLN A 119 0.24 12.12 4.35
C GLN A 119 -1.02 12.63 3.65
N TYR A 120 -1.15 12.34 2.36
CA TYR A 120 -2.26 12.85 1.53
C TYR A 120 -3.25 11.77 1.09
N ASP A 121 -3.15 10.55 1.63
CA ASP A 121 -3.95 9.37 1.22
C ASP A 121 -3.98 9.14 -0.30
N THR A 122 -2.84 9.41 -0.96
CA THR A 122 -2.65 9.21 -2.40
C THR A 122 -1.84 7.95 -2.66
N HIS A 123 -1.98 7.34 -3.85
CA HIS A 123 -1.22 6.15 -4.21
C HIS A 123 -0.44 6.30 -5.51
N ASP A 124 -0.96 7.07 -6.48
CA ASP A 124 -0.41 7.14 -7.83
C ASP A 124 -0.15 8.59 -8.27
N PRO A 125 1.12 9.03 -8.33
CA PRO A 125 1.45 10.32 -8.92
C PRO A 125 1.20 10.31 -10.43
N VAL A 126 0.71 11.43 -10.97
CA VAL A 126 0.38 11.59 -12.40
C VAL A 126 1.65 11.71 -13.23
N ARG A 127 2.66 12.37 -12.67
CA ARG A 127 3.94 12.60 -13.34
C ARG A 127 5.04 12.85 -12.32
N ILE A 128 6.22 12.31 -12.61
CA ILE A 128 7.45 12.59 -11.87
C ILE A 128 8.47 13.17 -12.86
N VAL A 129 9.00 14.35 -12.55
CA VAL A 129 10.08 15.00 -13.31
C VAL A 129 11.32 15.06 -12.44
N THR A 130 12.48 14.80 -13.02
CA THR A 130 13.76 14.76 -12.30
C THR A 130 14.78 15.71 -12.92
N ASP A 131 15.31 16.62 -12.12
CA ASP A 131 16.41 17.51 -12.49
C ASP A 131 17.66 17.19 -11.68
N LYS A 132 18.83 17.31 -12.30
CA LYS A 132 20.11 16.92 -11.68
C LYS A 132 21.06 18.11 -11.70
N SER A 133 21.62 18.43 -10.54
CA SER A 133 22.64 19.48 -10.40
C SER A 133 23.80 18.99 -9.54
N PHE A 134 25.02 19.46 -9.81
CA PHE A 134 26.17 19.19 -8.97
C PHE A 134 26.49 20.45 -8.18
N LYS A 135 26.45 20.36 -6.84
CA LYS A 135 26.88 21.45 -5.97
C LYS A 135 28.21 21.10 -5.31
N PRO A 136 29.18 22.03 -5.23
CA PRO A 136 30.36 21.83 -4.42
C PRO A 136 29.96 21.73 -2.95
N ILE A 137 30.63 20.86 -2.20
CA ILE A 137 30.51 20.72 -0.75
C ILE A 137 31.72 21.41 -0.13
N ASN A 138 31.57 21.95 1.09
CA ASN A 138 32.72 22.39 1.88
C ASN A 138 33.55 21.17 2.31
N GLY A 139 34.55 20.85 1.49
CA GLY A 139 35.46 19.74 1.72
C GLY A 139 36.37 19.54 0.50
N LYS A 140 37.67 19.29 0.76
CA LYS A 140 38.59 18.78 -0.26
C LYS A 140 38.81 17.30 -0.01
N ASP A 141 38.88 16.52 -1.08
CA ASP A 141 39.25 15.13 -1.02
C ASP A 141 40.69 14.93 -0.54
N LYS A 142 41.05 13.68 -0.23
CA LYS A 142 42.43 13.30 0.15
C LYS A 142 43.48 13.68 -0.91
N LYS A 143 43.07 14.07 -2.13
CA LYS A 143 43.90 14.51 -3.26
C LYS A 143 43.78 16.02 -3.53
N GLY A 144 43.15 16.79 -2.63
CA GLY A 144 42.98 18.25 -2.73
C GLY A 144 41.89 18.75 -3.68
N ARG A 145 41.06 17.88 -4.26
CA ARG A 145 39.96 18.24 -5.17
C ARG A 145 38.69 18.56 -4.39
N SER A 146 37.97 19.60 -4.78
CA SER A 146 36.69 19.95 -4.15
C SER A 146 35.70 18.78 -4.24
N GLU A 147 35.19 18.34 -3.09
CA GLU A 147 34.11 17.36 -3.04
C GLU A 147 32.85 17.96 -3.67
N LYS A 148 32.16 17.17 -4.49
CA LYS A 148 30.91 17.56 -5.14
C LYS A 148 29.79 16.64 -4.68
N GLN A 149 28.64 17.22 -4.39
CA GLN A 149 27.38 16.53 -4.16
C GLN A 149 26.59 16.57 -5.48
N LEU A 150 26.07 15.42 -5.87
CA LEU A 150 24.99 15.34 -6.83
C LEU A 150 23.68 15.56 -6.06
N ILE A 151 22.87 16.51 -6.54
CA ILE A 151 21.54 16.78 -6.05
C ILE A 151 20.56 16.42 -7.17
N THR A 152 19.70 15.45 -6.90
CA THR A 152 18.58 15.08 -7.77
C THR A 152 17.32 15.71 -7.20
N LYS A 153 16.74 16.69 -7.88
CA LYS A 153 15.46 17.31 -7.54
C LYS A 153 14.33 16.51 -8.19
N TYR A 154 13.38 16.06 -7.39
CA TYR A 154 12.17 15.40 -7.83
C TYR A 154 11.00 16.39 -7.75
N THR A 155 10.25 16.46 -8.83
CA THR A 155 8.97 17.18 -8.89
C THR A 155 7.88 16.16 -9.16
N VAL A 156 7.00 15.95 -8.20
CA VAL A 156 5.90 14.99 -8.26
C VAL A 156 4.59 15.75 -8.39
N TYR A 157 3.81 15.41 -9.42
CA TYR A 157 2.51 16.01 -9.69
C TYR A 157 1.39 15.05 -9.28
N TYR A 158 0.41 15.56 -8.55
CA TYR A 158 -0.81 14.85 -8.14
C TYR A 158 -2.04 15.45 -8.87
N LYS A 159 -3.16 14.73 -8.93
CA LYS A 159 -4.37 15.09 -9.71
C LYS A 159 -5.55 15.38 -8.82
#